data_AF-A0A8T4UM64-F1
#
_entry.id   AF-A0A8T4UM64-F1
#
_cell.length_a   1.000
_cell.length_b   1.000
_cell.length_c   1.000
_cell.angle_alpha   90.00
_cell.angle_beta   90.00
_cell.angle_gamma   90.00
#
_symmetry.space_group_name_H-M   'P 1'
#
loop_
_entity.id
_entity.type
_entity.pdbx_description
1 polymer ?
#
loop_
_entity_poly.entity_id
_entity_poly.type
_entity_poly.pdbx_seq_one_letter_code
_entity_poly.pdbx_strand_id
1 'polypeptide(L)'
;MKQAQEASASQWSQADESMETIRHVESAETYAFKEACESYAQAALTAMMHTDKLAKEGKLKKSLSIAMENLFPETYGSHPDELKELVSGSRDKFAELLKQRGMSQQEAQNKAHEHITATLDTGHINMWRKYWQGDPKKTMSENDEEYNKWMLSKIGDLTRSGIIGHVHLDDNYGYQDDHLAPGEGNAPIREMVKTLKANGYKGELIIEPGADYTTDVSGFHSVMKTWRNFGTPVYGTGSGGGGGGGKRRTWNEVGYGFFGQNQPPYFVFGAYSPS
;
A
#
# COMPACT_ATOMS: atom_id res chain seq x y z
N MET A 1 -69.52 2.40 -4.96
CA MET A 1 -68.24 2.10 -4.29
C MET A 1 -67.29 1.29 -5.17
N LYS A 2 -67.72 0.17 -5.78
CA LYS A 2 -66.85 -0.68 -6.64
C LYS A 2 -66.21 0.04 -7.84
N GLN A 3 -66.99 0.84 -8.58
CA GLN A 3 -66.49 1.62 -9.72
C GLN A 3 -65.51 2.74 -9.32
N ALA A 4 -65.66 3.30 -8.12
CA ALA A 4 -64.75 4.32 -7.58
C ALA A 4 -63.41 3.70 -7.16
N GLN A 5 -63.45 2.47 -6.59
CA GLN A 5 -62.25 1.69 -6.29
C GLN A 5 -61.49 1.30 -7.56
N GLU A 6 -62.19 0.79 -8.58
CA GLU A 6 -61.61 0.44 -9.89
C GLU A 6 -61.01 1.67 -10.60
N ALA A 7 -61.65 2.83 -10.52
CA ALA A 7 -61.12 4.09 -11.07
C ALA A 7 -59.91 4.64 -10.30
N SER A 8 -59.83 4.37 -8.99
CA SER A 8 -58.70 4.77 -8.13
C SER A 8 -57.55 3.76 -8.11
N ALA A 9 -57.77 2.51 -8.56
CA ALA A 9 -56.79 1.43 -8.45
C ALA A 9 -55.46 1.75 -9.15
N SER A 10 -55.51 2.48 -10.26
CA SER A 10 -54.31 2.99 -10.94
C SER A 10 -53.55 4.02 -10.10
N GLN A 11 -54.26 4.90 -9.38
CA GLN A 11 -53.65 5.88 -8.47
C GLN A 11 -53.05 5.21 -7.23
N TRP A 12 -53.71 4.20 -6.68
CA TRP A 12 -53.16 3.39 -5.57
C TRP A 12 -51.90 2.65 -6.01
N SER A 13 -51.90 2.02 -7.20
CA SER A 13 -50.71 1.36 -7.74
C SER A 13 -49.54 2.34 -7.94
N GLN A 14 -49.80 3.53 -8.49
CA GLN A 14 -48.78 4.57 -8.65
C GLN A 14 -48.26 5.09 -7.31
N ALA A 15 -49.14 5.21 -6.31
CA ALA A 15 -48.75 5.60 -4.96
C ALA A 15 -47.88 4.53 -4.30
N ASP A 16 -48.25 3.25 -4.43
CA ASP A 16 -47.46 2.13 -3.91
C ASP A 16 -46.10 2.03 -4.61
N GLU A 17 -46.03 2.19 -5.93
CA GLU A 17 -44.78 2.26 -6.68
C GLU A 17 -43.91 3.46 -6.25
N SER A 18 -44.54 4.61 -5.99
CA SER A 18 -43.83 5.79 -5.50
C SER A 18 -43.31 5.57 -4.08
N MET A 19 -44.07 4.90 -3.22
CA MET A 19 -43.67 4.55 -1.86
C MET A 19 -42.54 3.51 -1.86
N GLU A 20 -42.59 2.52 -2.75
CA GLU A 20 -41.48 1.58 -2.95
C GLU A 20 -40.24 2.31 -3.50
N THR A 21 -40.41 3.19 -4.48
CA THR A 21 -39.30 4.02 -4.97
C THR A 21 -38.68 4.82 -3.82
N ILE A 22 -39.48 5.50 -3.01
CA ILE A 22 -38.99 6.26 -1.84
C ILE A 22 -38.27 5.35 -0.83
N ARG A 23 -38.73 4.11 -0.64
CA ARG A 23 -38.09 3.13 0.26
C ARG A 23 -36.73 2.65 -0.23
N HIS A 24 -36.53 2.61 -1.55
CA HIS A 24 -35.30 2.10 -2.18
C HIS A 24 -34.43 3.19 -2.81
N VAL A 25 -34.82 4.46 -2.72
CA VAL A 25 -33.99 5.59 -3.17
C VAL A 25 -32.78 5.68 -2.25
N GLU A 26 -31.61 5.46 -2.85
CA GLU A 26 -30.31 5.56 -2.19
C GLU A 26 -29.39 6.42 -3.07
N SER A 27 -28.45 7.12 -2.44
CA SER A 27 -27.44 7.86 -3.19
C SER A 27 -26.47 6.88 -3.87
N ALA A 28 -25.96 7.25 -5.04
CA ALA A 28 -24.97 6.42 -5.75
C ALA A 28 -23.71 6.16 -4.89
N GLU A 29 -23.33 7.14 -4.06
CA GLU A 29 -22.20 7.02 -3.13
C GLU A 29 -22.46 5.98 -2.04
N THR A 30 -23.62 6.03 -1.38
CA THR A 30 -23.98 5.07 -0.33
C THR A 30 -24.06 3.65 -0.88
N TYR A 31 -24.70 3.49 -2.05
CA TYR A 31 -24.77 2.21 -2.73
C TYR A 31 -23.38 1.69 -3.09
N ALA A 32 -22.56 2.50 -3.75
CA ALA A 32 -21.22 2.09 -4.18
C ALA A 32 -20.29 1.73 -3.01
N PHE A 33 -20.32 2.52 -1.93
CA PHE A 33 -19.53 2.25 -0.73
C PHE A 33 -19.95 0.94 -0.06
N LYS A 34 -21.26 0.70 0.06
CA LYS A 34 -21.81 -0.53 0.61
C LYS A 34 -21.39 -1.75 -0.22
N GLU A 35 -21.57 -1.69 -1.54
CA GLU A 35 -21.18 -2.76 -2.46
C GLU A 35 -19.67 -3.04 -2.42
N ALA A 36 -18.84 -2.00 -2.30
CA ALA A 36 -17.39 -2.15 -2.13
C ALA A 36 -17.06 -2.90 -0.84
N CYS A 37 -17.63 -2.48 0.29
CA CYS A 37 -17.41 -3.14 1.58
C CYS A 37 -17.87 -4.60 1.59
N GLU A 38 -19.02 -4.89 0.97
CA GLU A 38 -19.54 -6.25 0.85
C GLU A 38 -18.65 -7.13 -0.05
N SER A 39 -18.15 -6.58 -1.15
CA SER A 39 -17.24 -7.27 -2.06
C SER A 39 -15.92 -7.64 -1.37
N TYR A 40 -15.30 -6.71 -0.65
CA TYR A 40 -14.07 -6.98 0.11
C TYR A 40 -14.32 -7.99 1.24
N ALA A 41 -15.47 -7.92 1.91
CA ALA A 41 -15.84 -8.90 2.92
C ALA A 41 -15.98 -10.32 2.35
N GLN A 42 -16.56 -10.48 1.16
CA GLN A 42 -16.66 -11.77 0.47
C GLN A 42 -15.29 -12.29 0.01
N ALA A 43 -14.42 -11.41 -0.49
CA ALA A 43 -13.04 -11.77 -0.82
C ALA A 43 -12.26 -12.23 0.43
N ALA A 44 -12.41 -11.54 1.56
CA ALA A 44 -11.79 -11.91 2.83
C ALA A 44 -12.30 -13.25 3.36
N LEU A 45 -13.58 -13.55 3.21
CA LEU A 45 -14.13 -14.86 3.53
C LEU A 45 -13.46 -15.98 2.72
N THR A 46 -13.24 -15.74 1.43
CA THR A 46 -12.54 -16.69 0.55
C THR A 46 -11.09 -16.86 1.01
N ALA A 47 -10.38 -15.78 1.33
CA ALA A 47 -9.03 -15.82 1.88
C ALA A 47 -8.96 -16.59 3.22
N MET A 48 -9.94 -16.41 4.10
CA MET A 48 -10.07 -17.15 5.36
C MET A 48 -10.28 -18.65 5.11
N MET A 49 -11.17 -19.02 4.19
CA MET A 49 -11.39 -20.43 3.85
C MET A 49 -10.12 -21.10 3.29
N HIS A 50 -9.35 -20.38 2.49
CA HIS A 50 -8.04 -20.86 2.01
C HIS A 50 -7.02 -20.96 3.15
N THR A 51 -7.01 -19.99 4.07
CA THR A 51 -6.18 -20.04 5.29
C THR A 51 -6.47 -21.29 6.09
N ASP A 52 -7.75 -21.59 6.36
CA ASP A 52 -8.18 -22.78 7.11
C ASP A 52 -7.78 -24.08 6.41
N LYS A 53 -7.90 -24.12 5.08
CA LYS A 53 -7.45 -25.27 4.28
C LYS A 53 -5.95 -25.49 4.42
N LEU A 54 -5.14 -24.43 4.25
CA LEU A 54 -3.69 -24.52 4.39
C LEU A 54 -3.27 -24.90 5.81
N ALA A 55 -4.01 -24.44 6.82
CA ALA A 55 -3.78 -24.82 8.22
C ALA A 55 -3.99 -26.32 8.44
N LYS A 56 -5.10 -26.87 7.93
CA LYS A 56 -5.40 -28.31 7.99
C LYS A 56 -4.37 -29.16 7.26
N GLU A 57 -3.79 -28.64 6.19
CA GLU A 57 -2.72 -29.31 5.44
C GLU A 57 -1.33 -29.17 6.09
N GLY A 58 -1.19 -28.40 7.18
CA GLY A 58 0.09 -28.12 7.81
C GLY A 58 1.03 -27.23 6.98
N LYS A 59 0.49 -26.51 5.99
CA LYS A 59 1.24 -25.66 5.05
C LYS A 59 1.13 -24.17 5.34
N LEU A 60 0.29 -23.78 6.30
CA LEU A 60 0.08 -22.38 6.63
C LEU A 60 1.33 -21.77 7.28
N LYS A 61 1.89 -20.75 6.64
CA LYS A 61 2.98 -19.94 7.21
C LYS A 61 2.45 -18.67 7.88
N LYS A 62 1.52 -17.99 7.21
CA LYS A 62 0.83 -16.78 7.66
C LYS A 62 -0.58 -16.82 7.07
N SER A 63 -1.55 -16.32 7.83
CA SER A 63 -2.93 -16.16 7.35
C SER A 63 -2.98 -15.27 6.11
N LEU A 64 -3.86 -15.62 5.18
CA LEU A 64 -4.08 -14.86 3.95
C LEU A 64 -5.01 -13.69 4.25
N SER A 65 -4.62 -12.49 3.87
CA SER A 65 -5.43 -11.28 4.02
C SER A 65 -5.66 -10.62 2.66
N ILE A 66 -6.76 -9.90 2.54
CA ILE A 66 -6.98 -8.93 1.47
C ILE A 66 -6.38 -7.61 1.93
N ALA A 67 -5.51 -7.02 1.12
CA ALA A 67 -4.89 -5.73 1.38
C ALA A 67 -5.35 -4.72 0.33
N MET A 68 -6.07 -3.69 0.76
CA MET A 68 -6.48 -2.55 -0.07
C MET A 68 -5.37 -1.52 -0.14
N GLU A 69 -5.03 -1.05 -1.33
CA GLU A 69 -3.92 -0.10 -1.54
C GLU A 69 -4.43 1.31 -1.85
N ASN A 70 -3.79 2.32 -1.27
CA ASN A 70 -4.07 3.71 -1.59
C ASN A 70 -3.46 4.08 -2.94
N LEU A 71 -4.17 3.90 -4.05
CA LEU A 71 -3.58 4.02 -5.39
C LEU A 71 -3.50 5.48 -5.88
N PHE A 72 -4.44 5.93 -6.72
CA PHE A 72 -4.39 7.27 -7.31
C PHE A 72 -5.34 8.23 -6.60
N PRO A 73 -4.94 9.47 -6.28
CA PRO A 73 -5.81 10.44 -5.62
C PRO A 73 -7.19 10.66 -6.28
N GLU A 74 -7.30 10.38 -7.58
CA GLU A 74 -8.53 10.49 -8.36
C GLU A 74 -9.54 9.35 -8.11
N THR A 75 -9.17 8.31 -7.36
CA THR A 75 -10.04 7.17 -7.01
C THR A 75 -10.37 7.15 -5.53
N TYR A 76 -11.61 6.77 -5.20
CA TYR A 76 -12.03 6.60 -3.81
C TYR A 76 -11.22 5.50 -3.12
N GLY A 77 -10.83 5.74 -1.86
CA GLY A 77 -10.00 4.83 -1.08
C GLY A 77 -8.51 5.14 -1.18
N SER A 78 -8.12 6.12 -2.00
CA SER A 78 -6.73 6.59 -2.08
C SER A 78 -6.41 7.66 -1.06
N HIS A 79 -7.40 8.41 -0.57
CA HIS A 79 -7.18 9.31 0.55
C HIS A 79 -7.08 8.48 1.85
N PRO A 80 -6.14 8.79 2.77
CA PRO A 80 -5.97 8.01 4.00
C PRO A 80 -7.25 7.84 4.83
N ASP A 81 -8.11 8.84 4.87
CA ASP A 81 -9.38 8.75 5.60
C ASP A 81 -10.38 7.81 4.90
N GLU A 82 -10.48 7.87 3.58
CA GLU A 82 -11.34 6.98 2.78
C GLU A 82 -10.85 5.53 2.85
N LEU A 83 -9.53 5.31 2.81
CA LEU A 83 -8.95 3.97 2.99
C LEU A 83 -9.32 3.39 4.36
N LYS A 84 -9.25 4.22 5.41
CA LYS A 84 -9.64 3.83 6.76
C LYS A 84 -11.12 3.47 6.84
N GLU A 85 -11.98 4.27 6.23
CA GLU A 85 -13.43 4.02 6.16
C GLU A 85 -13.73 2.74 5.40
N LEU A 86 -13.14 2.55 4.23
CA LEU A 86 -13.34 1.37 3.39
C LEU A 86 -12.88 0.09 4.09
N VAL A 87 -11.71 0.10 4.72
CA VAL A 87 -11.21 -1.06 5.50
C VAL A 87 -12.11 -1.35 6.68
N SER A 88 -12.54 -0.32 7.42
CA SER A 88 -13.39 -0.50 8.60
C SER A 88 -14.79 -1.00 8.23
N GLY A 89 -15.42 -0.40 7.21
CA GLY A 89 -16.71 -0.85 6.69
C GLY A 89 -16.66 -2.28 6.15
N SER A 90 -15.58 -2.64 5.44
CA SER A 90 -15.36 -4.01 4.98
C SER A 90 -15.20 -5.00 6.13
N ARG A 91 -14.51 -4.60 7.21
CA ARG A 91 -14.38 -5.41 8.44
C ARG A 91 -15.71 -5.63 9.12
N ASP A 92 -16.54 -4.60 9.20
CA ASP A 92 -17.89 -4.70 9.78
C ASP A 92 -18.77 -5.66 8.97
N LYS A 93 -18.77 -5.53 7.65
CA LYS A 93 -19.49 -6.46 6.76
C LYS A 93 -19.00 -7.89 6.87
N PHE A 94 -17.68 -8.09 6.96
CA PHE A 94 -17.13 -9.41 7.14
C PHE A 94 -17.49 -10.01 8.50
N ALA A 95 -17.43 -9.22 9.58
CA ALA A 95 -17.85 -9.67 10.89
C ALA A 95 -19.34 -10.03 10.93
N GLU A 96 -20.21 -9.26 10.25
CA GLU A 96 -21.63 -9.59 10.07
C GLU A 96 -21.81 -10.95 9.39
N LEU A 97 -21.09 -11.21 8.29
CA LEU A 97 -21.14 -12.48 7.56
C LEU A 97 -20.69 -13.67 8.44
N LEU A 98 -19.64 -13.49 9.26
CA LEU A 98 -19.16 -14.53 10.16
C LEU A 98 -20.13 -14.82 11.30
N LYS A 99 -20.79 -13.79 11.85
CA LYS A 99 -21.83 -13.97 12.88
C LYS A 99 -23.03 -14.72 12.35
N GLN A 100 -23.45 -14.45 11.13
CA GLN A 100 -24.52 -15.22 10.46
C GLN A 100 -24.14 -16.70 10.30
N ARG A 101 -22.84 -17.02 10.30
CA ARG A 101 -22.29 -18.39 10.28
C ARG A 101 -22.06 -18.99 11.68
N GLY A 102 -22.56 -18.33 12.73
CA GLY A 102 -22.50 -18.82 14.12
C GLY A 102 -21.27 -18.42 14.90
N MET A 103 -20.41 -17.54 14.36
CA MET A 103 -19.24 -17.03 15.07
C MET A 103 -19.62 -15.98 16.12
N SER A 104 -18.90 -15.94 17.25
CA SER A 104 -19.13 -14.89 18.26
C SER A 104 -18.72 -13.51 17.73
N GLN A 105 -19.31 -12.43 18.27
CA GLN A 105 -18.95 -11.05 17.89
C GLN A 105 -17.44 -10.80 18.01
N GLN A 106 -16.82 -11.21 19.12
CA GLN A 106 -15.41 -10.95 19.36
C GLN A 106 -14.52 -11.73 18.40
N GLU A 107 -14.85 -13.00 18.14
CA GLU A 107 -14.10 -13.83 17.20
C GLU A 107 -14.23 -13.31 15.77
N ALA A 108 -15.44 -12.90 15.36
CA ALA A 108 -15.70 -12.31 14.05
C ALA A 108 -14.92 -11.02 13.83
N GLN A 109 -14.85 -10.15 14.84
CA GLN A 109 -14.05 -8.93 14.80
C GLN A 109 -12.55 -9.23 14.72
N ASN A 110 -12.05 -10.19 15.51
CA ASN A 110 -10.64 -10.61 15.43
C ASN A 110 -10.29 -11.16 14.03
N LYS A 111 -11.18 -11.96 13.44
CA LYS A 111 -11.03 -12.47 12.07
C LYS A 111 -11.04 -11.36 11.03
N ALA A 112 -11.86 -10.32 11.23
CA ALA A 112 -11.87 -9.17 10.35
C ALA A 112 -10.57 -8.38 10.37
N HIS A 113 -9.98 -8.19 11.56
CA HIS A 113 -8.64 -7.60 11.67
C HIS A 113 -7.54 -8.46 11.04
N GLU A 114 -7.66 -9.79 11.09
CA GLU A 114 -6.69 -10.74 10.52
C GLU A 114 -6.75 -10.78 8.98
N HIS A 115 -7.95 -10.75 8.39
CA HIS A 115 -8.15 -11.03 6.97
C HIS A 115 -8.40 -9.79 6.10
N ILE A 116 -8.60 -8.62 6.68
CA ILE A 116 -8.82 -7.37 5.94
C ILE A 116 -7.86 -6.31 6.47
N THR A 117 -6.96 -5.84 5.60
CA THR A 117 -5.95 -4.83 5.90
C THR A 117 -5.82 -3.84 4.74
N ALA A 118 -4.91 -2.89 4.89
CA ALA A 118 -4.44 -2.04 3.80
C ALA A 118 -2.94 -2.23 3.53
N THR A 119 -2.55 -1.97 2.29
CA THR A 119 -1.18 -1.66 1.89
C THR A 119 -1.05 -0.14 1.88
N LEU A 120 -0.14 0.39 2.69
CA LEU A 120 0.27 1.79 2.56
C LEU A 120 1.39 1.87 1.53
N ASP A 121 1.15 2.56 0.43
CA ASP A 121 2.17 2.95 -0.53
C ASP A 121 2.66 4.38 -0.26
N THR A 122 3.97 4.57 -0.17
CA THR A 122 4.58 5.85 0.21
C THR A 122 4.65 6.86 -0.93
N GLY A 123 4.79 6.41 -2.17
CA GLY A 123 4.70 7.28 -3.34
C GLY A 123 3.29 7.78 -3.54
N HIS A 124 2.31 6.88 -3.52
CA HIS A 124 0.92 7.22 -3.77
C HIS A 124 0.40 8.23 -2.75
N ILE A 125 0.72 8.07 -1.46
CA ILE A 125 0.35 9.09 -0.47
C ILE A 125 1.06 10.42 -0.73
N ASN A 126 2.29 10.43 -1.26
CA ASN A 126 3.00 11.65 -1.61
C ASN A 126 2.38 12.36 -2.85
N MET A 127 1.66 11.65 -3.73
CA MET A 127 0.93 12.25 -4.85
C MET A 127 -0.16 13.23 -4.44
N TRP A 128 -0.63 13.17 -3.19
CA TRP A 128 -1.57 14.16 -2.66
C TRP A 128 -0.98 15.57 -2.56
N ARG A 129 0.35 15.71 -2.66
CA ARG A 129 1.03 17.01 -2.72
C ARG A 129 0.52 17.88 -3.87
N LYS A 130 0.16 17.28 -5.01
CA LYS A 130 -0.39 18.02 -6.17
C LYS A 130 -1.72 18.74 -5.88
N TYR A 131 -2.46 18.32 -4.85
CA TYR A 131 -3.71 18.96 -4.41
C TYR A 131 -3.56 19.81 -3.15
N TRP A 132 -2.37 19.86 -2.56
CA TRP A 132 -2.14 20.62 -1.33
C TRP A 132 -2.28 22.12 -1.60
N GLN A 133 -3.24 22.74 -0.91
CA GLN A 133 -3.45 24.19 -0.97
C GLN A 133 -2.63 24.85 0.14
N GLY A 134 -1.39 25.20 -0.18
CA GLY A 134 -0.50 25.91 0.73
C GLY A 134 -0.99 27.32 1.08
N ASP A 135 -0.51 27.86 2.19
CA ASP A 135 -0.75 29.25 2.58
C ASP A 135 0.09 30.17 1.66
N PRO A 136 -0.53 31.10 0.90
CA PRO A 136 0.20 32.01 0.01
C PRO A 136 1.13 32.98 0.76
N LYS A 137 1.00 33.10 2.09
CA LYS A 137 1.89 33.91 2.93
C LYS A 137 3.14 33.16 3.39
N LYS A 138 3.21 31.85 3.17
CA LYS A 138 4.35 31.01 3.55
C LYS A 138 5.26 30.75 2.36
N THR A 139 6.52 30.48 2.66
CA THR A 139 7.48 29.98 1.68
C THR A 139 7.08 28.58 1.20
N MET A 140 7.62 28.18 0.05
CA MET A 140 7.41 26.84 -0.49
C MET A 140 7.87 25.74 0.49
N SER A 141 9.03 25.93 1.12
CA SER A 141 9.57 24.99 2.13
C SER A 141 8.66 24.87 3.34
N GLU A 142 8.10 25.97 3.83
CA GLU A 142 7.15 25.93 4.95
C GLU A 142 5.87 25.18 4.57
N ASN A 143 5.33 25.42 3.38
CA ASN A 143 4.17 24.68 2.87
C ASN A 143 4.46 23.18 2.69
N ASP A 144 5.65 22.83 2.21
CA ASP A 144 6.10 21.43 2.08
C ASP A 144 6.23 20.74 3.44
N GLU A 145 6.73 21.45 4.46
CA GLU A 145 6.78 20.93 5.83
C GLU A 145 5.38 20.70 6.41
N GLU A 146 4.42 21.57 6.10
CA GLU A 146 3.04 21.39 6.56
C GLU A 146 2.37 20.19 5.91
N TYR A 147 2.58 20.00 4.61
CA TYR A 147 2.16 18.78 3.93
C TYR A 147 2.78 17.54 4.57
N ASN A 148 4.09 17.56 4.82
CA ASN A 148 4.78 16.44 5.47
C ASN A 148 4.19 16.15 6.86
N LYS A 149 3.87 17.17 7.66
CA LYS A 149 3.21 17.00 8.96
C LYS A 149 1.82 16.36 8.83
N TRP A 150 1.02 16.83 7.88
CA TRP A 150 -0.30 16.25 7.59
C TRP A 150 -0.18 14.76 7.22
N MET A 151 0.69 14.45 6.26
CA MET A 151 0.91 13.10 5.76
C MET A 151 1.40 12.15 6.85
N LEU A 152 2.40 12.55 7.64
CA LEU A 152 2.89 11.76 8.77
C LEU A 152 1.80 11.55 9.84
N SER A 153 0.95 12.55 10.08
CA SER A 153 -0.20 12.41 10.98
C SER A 153 -1.18 11.35 10.47
N LYS A 154 -1.49 11.34 9.16
CA LYS A 154 -2.37 10.36 8.54
C LYS A 154 -1.79 8.94 8.59
N ILE A 155 -0.51 8.77 8.26
CA ILE A 155 0.20 7.48 8.38
C ILE A 155 0.16 6.98 9.83
N GLY A 156 0.41 7.87 10.79
CA GLY A 156 0.34 7.54 12.21
C GLY A 156 -1.06 7.08 12.63
N ASP A 157 -2.11 7.75 12.17
CA ASP A 157 -3.50 7.38 12.47
C ASP A 157 -3.90 6.03 11.87
N LEU A 158 -3.58 5.79 10.60
CA LEU A 158 -3.78 4.50 9.93
C LEU A 158 -3.07 3.36 10.66
N THR A 159 -1.83 3.60 11.12
CA THR A 159 -1.04 2.62 11.86
C THR A 159 -1.68 2.29 13.21
N ARG A 160 -2.01 3.32 14.02
CA ARG A 160 -2.62 3.12 15.34
C ARG A 160 -3.99 2.47 15.27
N SER A 161 -4.73 2.73 14.19
CA SER A 161 -6.04 2.12 13.93
C SER A 161 -5.94 0.67 13.43
N GLY A 162 -4.72 0.12 13.29
CA GLY A 162 -4.51 -1.25 12.82
C GLY A 162 -5.01 -1.48 11.39
N ILE A 163 -4.98 -0.44 10.55
CA ILE A 163 -5.40 -0.51 9.15
C ILE A 163 -4.28 -1.11 8.30
N ILE A 164 -3.05 -0.63 8.52
CA ILE A 164 -1.88 -1.01 7.71
C ILE A 164 -1.41 -2.43 8.06
N GLY A 165 -1.52 -3.33 7.09
CA GLY A 165 -0.98 -4.69 7.14
C GLY A 165 0.32 -4.85 6.34
N HIS A 166 0.47 -4.05 5.28
CA HIS A 166 1.61 -4.06 4.37
C HIS A 166 2.06 -2.62 4.07
N VAL A 167 3.33 -2.46 3.71
CA VAL A 167 3.90 -1.17 3.31
C VAL A 167 4.75 -1.37 2.07
N HIS A 168 4.41 -0.63 1.03
CA HIS A 168 5.26 -0.42 -0.14
C HIS A 168 6.10 0.84 0.09
N LEU A 169 7.38 0.73 -0.22
CA LEU A 169 8.38 1.78 -0.13
C LEU A 169 8.90 2.09 -1.53
N ASP A 170 8.50 3.24 -2.00
CA ASP A 170 8.93 3.89 -3.22
C ASP A 170 8.94 5.41 -2.97
N ASP A 171 9.41 6.17 -3.94
CA ASP A 171 9.51 7.62 -3.84
C ASP A 171 9.07 8.27 -5.15
N ASN A 172 8.69 9.54 -5.08
CA ASN A 172 8.34 10.35 -6.26
C ASN A 172 8.45 11.84 -5.92
N TYR A 173 8.07 12.70 -6.87
CA TYR A 173 8.08 14.16 -6.66
C TYR A 173 6.74 14.73 -6.20
N GLY A 174 5.74 13.89 -5.97
CA GLY A 174 4.41 14.26 -5.46
C GLY A 174 3.39 14.69 -6.54
N TYR A 175 3.71 14.48 -7.82
CA TYR A 175 2.83 14.83 -8.96
C TYR A 175 2.32 13.61 -9.71
N GLN A 176 3.20 12.62 -9.91
CA GLN A 176 2.94 11.39 -10.65
C GLN A 176 3.47 10.21 -9.85
N ASP A 177 3.01 9.03 -10.26
CA ASP A 177 3.49 7.78 -9.72
C ASP A 177 4.83 7.40 -10.39
N ASP A 178 5.92 8.02 -9.91
CA ASP A 178 7.24 7.87 -10.51
C ASP A 178 7.93 6.56 -10.08
N HIS A 179 7.50 5.94 -8.99
CA HIS A 179 8.03 4.65 -8.53
C HIS A 179 9.58 4.63 -8.44
N LEU A 180 10.16 5.70 -7.88
CA LEU A 180 11.61 5.84 -7.66
C LEU A 180 12.06 5.03 -6.45
N ALA A 181 13.36 4.75 -6.34
CA ALA A 181 13.88 4.18 -5.11
C ALA A 181 13.74 5.16 -3.93
N PRO A 182 13.42 4.66 -2.73
CA PRO A 182 13.40 5.45 -1.49
C PRO A 182 14.59 6.38 -1.29
N GLY A 183 14.34 7.68 -1.29
CA GLY A 183 15.35 8.74 -1.11
C GLY A 183 15.85 9.39 -2.39
N GLU A 184 15.32 8.98 -3.56
CA GLU A 184 15.60 9.64 -4.84
C GLU A 184 14.53 10.68 -5.22
N GLY A 185 13.41 10.75 -4.49
CA GLY A 185 12.34 11.73 -4.67
C GLY A 185 12.30 12.76 -3.53
N ASN A 186 11.11 13.29 -3.26
CA ASN A 186 10.87 14.27 -2.20
C ASN A 186 9.98 13.76 -1.05
N ALA A 187 9.55 12.49 -1.10
CA ALA A 187 8.81 11.91 0.01
C ALA A 187 9.73 11.77 1.25
N PRO A 188 9.27 12.14 2.46
CA PRO A 188 10.04 12.01 3.69
C PRO A 188 10.07 10.54 4.18
N ILE A 189 10.64 9.63 3.38
CA ILE A 189 10.56 8.18 3.59
C ILE A 189 11.11 7.75 4.96
N ARG A 190 12.19 8.38 5.42
CA ARG A 190 12.80 8.05 6.72
C ARG A 190 11.86 8.38 7.86
N GLU A 191 11.18 9.51 7.79
CA GLU A 191 10.20 9.98 8.75
C GLU A 191 8.93 9.14 8.70
N MET A 192 8.47 8.74 7.50
CA MET A 192 7.35 7.82 7.33
C MET A 192 7.63 6.48 8.01
N VAL A 193 8.79 5.86 7.72
CA VAL A 193 9.19 4.59 8.36
C VAL A 193 9.37 4.74 9.86
N LYS A 194 9.94 5.86 10.33
CA LYS A 194 10.02 6.17 11.76
C LYS A 194 8.63 6.26 12.39
N THR A 195 7.68 6.90 11.72
CA THR A 195 6.30 7.07 12.17
C THR A 195 5.58 5.72 12.24
N LEU A 196 5.68 4.89 11.21
CA LEU A 196 5.16 3.52 11.17
C LEU A 196 5.66 2.71 12.38
N LYS A 197 6.99 2.67 12.58
CA LYS A 197 7.60 1.91 13.69
C LYS A 197 7.21 2.46 15.05
N ALA A 198 7.20 3.78 15.22
CA ALA A 198 6.82 4.43 16.49
C ALA A 198 5.36 4.16 16.87
N ASN A 199 4.48 3.96 15.89
CA ASN A 199 3.07 3.63 16.11
C ASN A 199 2.81 2.11 16.11
N GLY A 200 3.86 1.28 16.15
CA GLY A 200 3.74 -0.16 16.39
C GLY A 200 3.69 -1.05 15.15
N TYR A 201 3.95 -0.53 13.95
CA TYR A 201 4.08 -1.35 12.75
C TYR A 201 5.29 -2.29 12.86
N LYS A 202 5.04 -3.59 12.63
CA LYS A 202 6.05 -4.67 12.68
C LYS A 202 6.10 -5.50 11.40
N GLY A 203 5.30 -5.13 10.39
CA GLY A 203 5.24 -5.82 9.13
C GLY A 203 6.49 -5.59 8.29
N GLU A 204 6.52 -6.25 7.14
CA GLU A 204 7.58 -6.10 6.15
C GLU A 204 7.49 -4.72 5.50
N LEU A 205 8.64 -4.21 5.08
CA LEU A 205 8.76 -3.03 4.24
C LEU A 205 9.22 -3.53 2.88
N ILE A 206 8.33 -3.49 1.90
CA ILE A 206 8.58 -3.99 0.55
C ILE A 206 9.02 -2.81 -0.29
N ILE A 207 10.13 -2.94 -1.00
CA ILE A 207 10.61 -1.87 -1.87
C ILE A 207 10.00 -2.12 -3.25
N GLU A 208 9.28 -1.13 -3.80
CA GLU A 208 8.57 -1.24 -5.08
C GLU A 208 9.02 -0.16 -6.09
N PRO A 209 10.25 -0.26 -6.60
CA PRO A 209 10.76 0.68 -7.58
C PRO A 209 10.32 0.20 -8.97
N GLY A 210 9.20 0.69 -9.49
CA GLY A 210 8.76 0.47 -10.87
C GLY A 210 9.68 1.12 -11.90
N ALA A 211 9.73 2.46 -11.99
CA ALA A 211 10.53 3.14 -13.00
C ALA A 211 12.03 2.97 -12.77
N ASP A 212 12.47 2.97 -11.51
CA ASP A 212 13.88 2.78 -11.16
C ASP A 212 14.37 1.35 -11.50
N TYR A 213 13.49 0.34 -11.52
CA TYR A 213 13.85 -1.01 -12.02
C TYR A 213 14.18 -1.01 -13.51
N THR A 214 13.61 -0.10 -14.29
CA THR A 214 13.83 -0.04 -15.74
C THR A 214 15.05 0.79 -16.14
N THR A 215 15.44 1.74 -15.29
CA THR A 215 16.63 2.58 -15.51
C THR A 215 17.88 2.04 -14.81
N ASP A 216 17.72 1.29 -13.71
CA ASP A 216 18.79 0.53 -13.09
C ASP A 216 18.91 -0.89 -13.68
N VAL A 217 20.13 -1.43 -13.64
CA VAL A 217 20.47 -2.75 -14.20
C VAL A 217 19.75 -3.90 -13.50
N SER A 218 19.16 -3.67 -12.31
CA SER A 218 18.29 -4.61 -11.60
C SER A 218 17.61 -3.99 -10.37
N GLY A 219 16.45 -4.53 -9.96
CA GLY A 219 15.77 -4.13 -8.70
C GLY A 219 16.60 -4.27 -7.42
N PHE A 220 17.70 -5.02 -7.46
CA PHE A 220 18.66 -5.06 -6.35
C PHE A 220 19.30 -3.68 -6.09
N HIS A 221 19.49 -2.87 -7.14
CA HIS A 221 20.06 -1.52 -6.98
C HIS A 221 19.14 -0.60 -6.20
N SER A 222 17.82 -0.68 -6.42
CA SER A 222 16.86 0.11 -5.63
C SER A 222 16.81 -0.31 -4.16
N VAL A 223 17.01 -1.60 -3.86
CA VAL A 223 17.22 -2.08 -2.47
C VAL A 223 18.48 -1.45 -1.86
N MET A 224 19.57 -1.40 -2.62
CA MET A 224 20.85 -0.82 -2.18
C MET A 224 20.74 0.71 -1.97
N LYS A 225 20.05 1.42 -2.87
CA LYS A 225 19.74 2.86 -2.72
C LYS A 225 18.95 3.10 -1.45
N THR A 226 17.95 2.26 -1.18
CA THR A 226 17.16 2.32 0.06
C THR A 226 18.05 2.11 1.29
N TRP A 227 18.92 1.10 1.31
CA TRP A 227 19.86 0.88 2.41
C TRP A 227 20.77 2.09 2.65
N ARG A 228 21.29 2.68 1.57
CA ARG A 228 22.09 3.92 1.64
C ARG A 228 21.28 5.07 2.24
N ASN A 229 20.02 5.26 1.84
CA ASN A 229 19.12 6.29 2.38
C ASN A 229 18.90 6.11 3.90
N PHE A 230 18.81 4.87 4.37
CA PHE A 230 18.74 4.55 5.80
C PHE A 230 20.08 4.62 6.54
N GLY A 231 21.17 4.98 5.87
CA GLY A 231 22.51 5.10 6.46
C GLY A 231 23.21 3.77 6.68
N THR A 232 22.74 2.68 6.08
CA THR A 232 23.44 1.40 6.10
C THR A 232 24.66 1.50 5.21
N PRO A 233 25.87 1.17 5.70
CA PRO A 233 27.06 1.15 4.86
C PRO A 233 26.91 0.04 3.81
N VAL A 234 26.65 0.44 2.56
CA VAL A 234 26.61 -0.44 1.40
C VAL A 234 28.03 -0.66 0.89
N TYR A 235 28.90 -1.14 1.77
CA TYR A 235 30.20 -1.67 1.39
C TYR A 235 30.16 -3.14 1.70
N GLY A 236 30.49 -3.98 0.72
CA GLY A 236 30.44 -5.41 0.90
C GLY A 236 31.18 -5.80 2.17
N THR A 237 30.55 -6.64 2.99
CA THR A 237 31.22 -7.42 4.04
C THR A 237 32.31 -8.36 3.47
N GLY A 238 32.58 -8.28 2.16
CA GLY A 238 33.73 -8.87 1.46
C GLY A 238 34.78 -7.87 0.91
N SER A 239 34.70 -6.56 1.20
CA SER A 239 35.77 -5.61 0.84
C SER A 239 36.00 -4.56 1.94
N GLY A 240 36.34 -5.05 3.13
CA GLY A 240 37.09 -4.26 4.12
C GLY A 240 36.24 -3.60 5.20
N GLY A 241 35.87 -4.37 6.24
CA GLY A 241 35.22 -3.80 7.42
C GLY A 241 35.14 -4.76 8.61
N GLY A 242 36.26 -4.94 9.32
CA GLY A 242 36.33 -5.21 10.76
C GLY A 242 35.37 -6.24 11.37
N GLY A 243 35.68 -7.53 11.23
CA GLY A 243 35.00 -8.58 11.98
C GLY A 243 35.39 -9.98 11.51
N GLY A 244 36.61 -10.40 11.80
CA GLY A 244 37.08 -11.76 11.51
C GLY A 244 38.10 -11.85 10.36
N GLY A 245 39.38 -11.85 10.72
CA GLY A 245 40.49 -12.58 10.04
C GLY A 245 40.83 -12.36 8.55
N GLY A 246 40.03 -11.66 7.75
CA GLY A 246 40.27 -11.46 6.32
C GLY A 246 41.11 -10.22 6.02
N LYS A 247 42.20 -10.36 5.25
CA LYS A 247 43.05 -9.25 4.79
C LYS A 247 42.21 -8.18 4.06
N ARG A 248 42.39 -6.92 4.45
CA ARG A 248 41.84 -5.74 3.74
C ARG A 248 42.45 -5.67 2.34
N ARG A 249 41.61 -5.70 1.31
CA ARG A 249 42.04 -5.41 -0.07
C ARG A 249 42.39 -3.92 -0.17
N THR A 250 43.58 -3.61 -0.66
CA THR A 250 44.05 -2.22 -0.83
C THR A 250 43.79 -1.74 -2.25
N TRP A 251 43.77 -0.42 -2.46
CA TRP A 251 43.54 0.24 -3.77
C TRP A 251 44.43 -0.29 -4.92
N ASN A 252 45.54 -0.96 -4.60
CA ASN A 252 46.44 -1.56 -5.58
C ASN A 252 45.99 -2.95 -6.08
N GLU A 253 44.87 -3.48 -5.59
CA GLU A 253 44.34 -4.80 -5.98
C GLU A 253 43.19 -4.71 -7.00
N VAL A 254 43.02 -3.54 -7.67
CA VAL A 254 42.06 -3.29 -8.77
C VAL A 254 42.58 -3.95 -10.06
N GLY A 255 42.82 -5.27 -10.02
CA GLY A 255 43.38 -6.05 -11.11
C GLY A 255 42.41 -7.03 -11.79
N TYR A 256 41.17 -7.18 -11.31
CA TYR A 256 40.28 -8.25 -11.79
C TYR A 256 38.82 -7.83 -11.95
N GLY A 257 38.57 -6.89 -12.86
CA GLY A 257 37.23 -6.63 -13.38
C GLY A 257 37.24 -5.41 -14.30
N PHE A 258 36.91 -5.61 -15.57
CA PHE A 258 36.70 -4.52 -16.51
C PHE A 258 35.52 -3.67 -15.99
N PHE A 259 35.80 -2.51 -15.42
CA PHE A 259 34.81 -1.56 -14.90
C PHE A 259 33.71 -2.21 -14.01
N GLY A 260 34.11 -3.12 -13.11
CA GLY A 260 33.18 -3.74 -12.17
C GLY A 260 32.22 -4.77 -12.77
N GLN A 261 32.41 -5.21 -14.02
CA GLN A 261 31.69 -6.34 -14.58
C GLN A 261 32.45 -7.66 -14.33
N ASN A 262 31.73 -8.67 -13.82
CA ASN A 262 32.24 -10.03 -13.62
C ASN A 262 32.13 -10.91 -14.88
N GLN A 263 31.87 -10.33 -16.05
CA GLN A 263 31.84 -11.06 -17.32
C GLN A 263 32.95 -10.58 -18.25
N PRO A 264 33.66 -11.50 -18.94
CA PRO A 264 34.58 -11.10 -19.99
C PRO A 264 33.78 -10.50 -21.16
N PRO A 265 34.29 -9.46 -21.83
CA PRO A 265 33.63 -8.87 -22.99
C PRO A 265 33.44 -9.92 -24.09
N TYR A 266 32.25 -9.96 -24.71
CA TYR A 266 31.92 -10.93 -25.76
C TYR A 266 32.82 -10.80 -27.00
N PHE A 267 33.39 -9.62 -27.26
CA PHE A 267 34.34 -9.40 -28.34
C PHE A 267 35.38 -8.34 -27.91
N VAL A 268 36.66 -8.58 -28.21
CA VAL A 268 37.74 -7.60 -28.05
C VAL A 268 38.08 -7.09 -29.45
N PHE A 269 37.98 -5.78 -29.69
CA PHE A 269 38.43 -5.16 -30.94
C PHE A 269 39.65 -4.28 -30.67
N GLY A 270 40.68 -4.38 -31.51
CA GLY A 270 41.95 -3.67 -31.36
C GLY A 270 43.13 -4.59 -31.07
N ALA A 271 44.27 -4.01 -30.70
CA ALA A 271 45.60 -4.64 -30.67
C ALA A 271 45.78 -5.87 -29.72
N TYR A 272 44.72 -6.27 -29.02
CA TYR A 272 44.69 -7.45 -28.14
C TYR A 272 43.72 -8.54 -28.62
N SER A 273 43.14 -8.43 -29.82
CA SER A 273 42.46 -9.56 -30.46
C SER A 273 43.49 -10.63 -30.83
N PRO A 274 43.26 -11.92 -30.54
CA PRO A 274 44.08 -12.99 -31.11
C PRO A 274 44.01 -12.90 -32.64
N SER A 275 45.17 -12.96 -33.30
CA SER A 275 45.30 -13.09 -34.76
C SER A 275 44.91 -14.46 -35.24
#